data_AF-A0A8R1IVA8-F1
#
_entry.id   AF-A0A8R1IVA8-F1
#
_cell.length_a   1.000
_cell.length_b   1.000
_cell.length_c   1.000
_cell.angle_alpha   90.00
_cell.angle_beta   90.00
_cell.angle_gamma   90.00
#
_symmetry.space_group_name_H-M   'P 1'
#
loop_
_entity.id
_entity.type
_entity.pdbx_description
1 polymer ?
#
loop_
_entity_poly.entity_id
_entity_poly.type
_entity_poly.pdbx_seq_one_letter_code
_entity_poly.pdbx_strand_id
1 'polypeptide(L)'
;MDRNILRACREDPRRTSTDIQVSVTSPNEPVPSRMTIRRRLQVAGLHGRRPVKKPLVSLKNRKARVEWAKQHLSWGPREWANHIWSD
;
A
#
# COMPACT_ATOMS: atom_id res chain seq x y z
N MET A 1 -19.80 10.37 8.93
CA MET A 1 -18.49 11.05 9.01
C MET A 1 -17.26 10.13 9.09
N ASP A 2 -16.86 9.66 10.28
CA ASP A 2 -15.53 9.04 10.48
C ASP A 2 -15.32 7.74 9.71
N ARG A 3 -16.36 6.90 9.58
CA ARG A 3 -16.31 5.68 8.77
C ARG A 3 -15.94 5.96 7.31
N ASN A 4 -16.47 7.03 6.72
CA ASN A 4 -16.19 7.41 5.33
C ASN A 4 -14.77 7.94 5.17
N ILE A 5 -14.27 8.71 6.14
CA ILE A 5 -12.88 9.21 6.16
C ILE A 5 -11.89 8.04 6.20
N LEU A 6 -12.11 7.07 7.10
CA LEU A 6 -11.24 5.91 7.23
C LEU A 6 -11.32 4.99 6.01
N ARG A 7 -12.52 4.81 5.44
CA ARG A 7 -12.72 4.02 4.22
C ARG A 7 -11.96 4.64 3.04
N ALA A 8 -12.11 5.94 2.82
CA ALA A 8 -11.47 6.64 1.71
C ALA A 8 -9.94 6.50 1.73
N CYS A 9 -9.33 6.56 2.92
CA CYS A 9 -7.88 6.36 3.08
C CYS A 9 -7.44 4.90 2.89
N ARG A 10 -8.26 3.91 3.29
CA ARG A 10 -7.94 2.48 3.12
C ARG A 10 -8.07 2.00 1.68
N GLU A 11 -9.03 2.54 0.93
CA GLU A 11 -9.20 2.25 -0.49
C GLU A 11 -7.99 2.72 -1.32
N ASP A 12 -7.50 3.93 -1.03
CA ASP A 12 -6.31 4.47 -1.65
C ASP A 12 -5.45 5.23 -0.62
N PRO A 13 -4.37 4.60 -0.13
CA PRO A 13 -3.42 5.21 0.80
C PRO A 13 -2.68 6.43 0.25
N ARG A 14 -2.79 6.74 -1.06
CA ARG A 14 -2.19 7.93 -1.67
C ARG A 14 -3.09 9.16 -1.62
N ARG A 15 -4.38 9.02 -1.29
CA ARG A 15 -5.30 10.15 -1.20
C ARG A 15 -4.86 11.15 -0.13
N THR A 16 -4.87 12.43 -0.48
CA THR A 16 -4.57 13.50 0.45
C THR A 16 -5.76 13.84 1.33
N SER A 17 -5.55 14.62 2.39
CA SER A 17 -6.66 15.14 3.20
C SER A 17 -7.67 15.96 2.38
N THR A 18 -7.23 16.55 1.26
CA THR A 18 -8.09 17.32 0.36
C THR A 18 -8.96 16.39 -0.48
N ASP A 19 -8.38 15.34 -1.05
CA ASP A 19 -9.13 14.36 -1.85
C ASP A 19 -10.14 13.60 -0.97
N ILE A 20 -9.75 13.30 0.27
CA ILE A 20 -10.64 12.70 1.26
C ILE A 20 -11.78 13.67 1.58
N GLN A 21 -11.52 14.97 1.76
CA GLN A 21 -12.56 15.97 2.01
C GLN A 21 -13.59 16.00 0.89
N VAL A 22 -13.15 15.99 -0.38
CA VAL A 22 -14.04 15.96 -1.54
C VAL A 22 -14.88 14.69 -1.55
N SER A 23 -14.28 13.52 -1.30
CA SER A 23 -15.00 12.24 -1.33
C SER A 23 -15.99 12.01 -0.17
N VAL A 24 -15.81 12.70 0.97
CA VAL A 24 -16.72 12.58 2.13
C VAL A 24 -17.74 13.71 2.22
N THR A 25 -17.66 14.73 1.35
CA THR A 25 -18.61 15.84 1.32
C THR A 25 -19.96 15.35 0.80
N SER A 26 -21.02 15.63 1.56
CA SER A 26 -22.41 15.30 1.21
C SER A 26 -23.25 16.59 1.26
N PRO A 27 -24.26 16.77 0.40
CA PRO A 27 -25.11 17.97 0.39
C PRO A 27 -25.81 18.25 1.73
N ASN A 28 -26.07 17.19 2.51
CA ASN A 28 -26.85 17.27 3.74
C ASN A 28 -26.00 17.28 5.02
N GLU A 29 -24.67 17.15 4.91
CA GLU A 29 -23.77 17.11 6.07
C GLU A 29 -22.74 18.26 6.01
N PRO A 30 -22.35 18.81 7.16
CA PRO A 30 -21.31 19.83 7.21
C PRO A 30 -19.97 19.26 6.73
N VAL A 31 -19.30 20.01 5.85
CA VAL A 31 -18.00 19.64 5.30
C VAL A 31 -16.95 19.61 6.42
N PRO A 32 -16.22 18.49 6.60
CA PRO A 32 -15.20 18.41 7.63
C PRO A 32 -13.99 19.25 7.22
N SER A 33 -13.38 19.95 8.17
CA SER A 33 -12.10 20.61 7.90
C SER A 33 -10.99 19.57 7.60
N ARG A 34 -9.99 19.96 6.82
CA ARG A 34 -8.81 19.12 6.56
C ARG A 34 -8.05 18.75 7.83
N MET A 35 -8.06 19.64 8.85
CA MET A 35 -7.47 19.35 10.16
C MET A 35 -8.21 18.22 10.87
N THR A 36 -9.54 18.27 10.86
CA THR A 36 -10.40 17.23 11.45
C THR A 36 -10.11 15.88 10.79
N ILE A 37 -10.05 15.83 9.45
CA ILE A 37 -9.72 14.62 8.71
C ILE A 37 -8.38 14.03 9.15
N ARG A 38 -7.32 14.85 9.19
CA ARG A 38 -5.98 14.38 9.62
C ARG A 38 -5.98 13.85 11.04
N ARG A 39 -6.66 14.55 11.97
CA ARG A 39 -6.77 14.13 13.37
C ARG A 39 -7.49 12.79 13.50
N ARG A 40 -8.60 12.60 12.77
CA ARG A 40 -9.35 11.34 12.76
C ARG A 40 -8.52 10.18 12.20
N LEU A 41 -7.75 10.42 11.13
CA LEU A 41 -6.82 9.42 10.59
C LEU A 41 -5.74 9.04 11.61
N GLN A 42 -5.14 10.02 12.28
CA GLN A 42 -4.12 9.78 13.31
C GLN A 42 -4.66 9.00 14.52
N VAL A 43 -5.86 9.34 15.00
CA VAL A 43 -6.53 8.60 16.09
C VAL A 43 -6.76 7.13 15.71
N ALA A 44 -7.01 6.86 14.42
CA ALA A 44 -7.15 5.50 13.88
C ALA A 44 -5.82 4.83 13.52
N GLY A 45 -4.66 5.43 13.84
CA GLY A 45 -3.33 4.91 13.52
C GLY A 45 -2.93 5.02 12.04
N LEU A 46 -3.68 5.78 11.23
CA LEU A 46 -3.38 6.01 9.82
C LEU A 46 -2.50 7.26 9.69
N HIS A 47 -1.25 7.05 9.28
CA HIS A 47 -0.27 8.10 9.12
C HIS A 47 0.15 8.27 7.67
N GLY A 48 0.50 9.50 7.30
CA GLY A 48 1.17 9.77 6.02
C GLY A 48 2.50 9.03 5.94
N ARG A 49 2.77 8.42 4.78
CA ARG A 49 4.02 7.71 4.46
C ARG A 49 4.45 8.04 3.04
N ARG A 50 5.75 8.02 2.78
CA ARG A 50 6.31 8.13 1.43
C ARG A 50 6.42 6.72 0.83
N PRO A 51 5.90 6.47 -0.39
CA PRO A 51 6.07 5.18 -1.05
C PRO A 51 7.55 4.93 -1.37
N VAL A 52 8.00 3.68 -1.21
CA VAL A 52 9.36 3.24 -1.57
C VAL A 52 9.50 3.21 -3.09
N LYS A 53 10.62 3.72 -3.61
CA LYS A 53 10.97 3.61 -5.04
C LYS A 53 11.38 2.16 -5.34
N LYS A 54 10.68 1.50 -6.25
CA LYS A 54 10.99 0.13 -6.71
C LYS A 54 11.08 0.12 -8.23
N PRO A 55 11.99 -0.68 -8.83
CA PRO A 55 12.02 -0.86 -10.27
C PRO A 55 10.72 -1.50 -10.76
N LEU A 56 10.32 -1.17 -11.99
CA LEU A 56 9.15 -1.76 -12.60
C LEU A 56 9.44 -3.22 -12.99
N VAL A 57 8.77 -4.16 -12.33
CA VAL A 57 8.81 -5.57 -12.71
C VAL A 57 7.61 -5.86 -13.60
N SER A 58 7.87 -6.26 -14.85
CA SER A 58 6.84 -6.65 -15.83
C SER A 58 6.00 -7.82 -15.32
N LEU A 59 4.78 -7.98 -15.83
CA LEU A 59 3.90 -9.09 -15.43
C LEU A 59 4.54 -10.46 -15.68
N LYS A 60 5.24 -10.61 -16.82
CA LYS A 60 6.02 -11.82 -17.16
C LYS A 60 7.06 -12.12 -16.08
N ASN A 61 7.87 -11.12 -15.73
CA ASN A 61 8.95 -11.28 -14.76
C ASN A 61 8.42 -11.54 -13.35
N ARG A 62 7.26 -10.96 -12.97
CA ARG A 62 6.60 -11.26 -11.68
C ARG A 62 6.20 -12.73 -11.59
N LYS A 63 5.56 -13.26 -12.64
CA LYS A 63 5.16 -14.68 -12.69
C LYS A 63 6.37 -15.60 -12.60
N ALA A 64 7.39 -15.36 -13.43
CA ALA A 64 8.61 -16.15 -13.44
C ALA A 64 9.32 -16.16 -12.07
N ARG A 65 9.43 -14.99 -11.42
CA ARG A 65 10.03 -14.90 -10.08
C ARG A 65 9.25 -15.69 -9.02
N VAL A 66 7.93 -15.62 -9.04
CA VAL A 66 7.08 -16.35 -8.09
C VAL A 66 7.14 -17.85 -8.34
N GLU A 67 7.09 -18.28 -9.59
CA GLU A 67 7.18 -19.69 -9.97
C GLU A 67 8.53 -20.28 -9.58
N TRP A 68 9.62 -19.59 -9.90
CA TRP A 68 10.96 -20.00 -9.49
C TRP A 68 11.06 -20.11 -7.96
N ALA A 69 10.60 -19.10 -7.22
CA ALA A 69 10.63 -19.15 -5.74
C ALA A 69 9.80 -20.31 -5.16
N LYS A 70 8.66 -20.66 -5.77
CA LYS A 70 7.84 -21.80 -5.33
C LYS A 70 8.52 -23.13 -5.61
N GLN A 71 9.12 -23.30 -6.78
CA GLN A 71 9.83 -24.54 -7.16
C GLN A 71 11.03 -24.81 -6.26
N HIS A 72 11.66 -23.75 -5.75
CA HIS A 72 12.90 -23.80 -4.98
C HIS A 72 12.66 -23.58 -3.47
N LEU A 73 11.40 -23.58 -3.02
CA LEU A 73 11.05 -23.31 -1.62
C LEU A 73 11.58 -24.39 -0.67
N SER A 74 11.62 -25.65 -1.12
CA SER A 74 12.09 -26.80 -0.34
C SER A 74 13.60 -27.03 -0.41
N TRP A 75 14.34 -26.20 -1.15
CA TRP A 75 15.77 -26.38 -1.32
C TRP A 75 16.51 -26.15 0.00
N GLY A 76 17.31 -27.15 0.36
CA GLY A 76 18.23 -27.12 1.48
C GLY A 76 19.62 -26.60 1.09
N PRO A 77 20.54 -26.50 2.06
CA PRO A 77 21.86 -25.92 1.86
C PRO A 77 22.70 -26.57 0.74
N ARG A 78 22.52 -27.87 0.50
CA ARG A 78 23.26 -28.61 -0.54
C ARG A 78 22.81 -28.22 -1.95
N GLU A 79 21.53 -27.94 -2.15
CA GLU A 79 21.01 -27.52 -3.46
C GLU A 79 21.44 -26.08 -3.77
N TRP A 80 21.43 -25.21 -2.75
CA TRP A 80 21.96 -23.85 -2.84
C TRP A 80 23.46 -23.80 -3.09
N ALA A 81 24.24 -24.72 -2.51
CA ALA A 81 25.69 -24.79 -2.70
C ALA A 81 26.12 -25.06 -4.15
N ASN A 82 25.23 -25.62 -4.97
CA ASN A 82 25.50 -25.85 -6.39
C ASN A 82 25.30 -24.60 -7.26
N HIS A 83 24.85 -23.47 -6.70
CA HIS A 83 24.58 -22.24 -7.42
C HIS A 83 25.69 -21.21 -7.19
N ILE A 84 26.30 -20.76 -8.29
CA ILE A 84 27.23 -19.62 -8.28
C ILE A 84 26.45 -18.37 -8.66
N TRP A 85 26.54 -17.34 -7.83
CA TRP A 85 25.82 -16.08 -8.01
C TRP A 85 26.78 -15.00 -8.52
N SER A 86 26.34 -14.21 -9.50
CA SER A 86 27.00 -12.99 -9.95
C SER A 86 25.96 -11.88 -10.07
N ASP A 87 26.35 -10.64 -9.76
CA ASP A 87 25.53 -9.44 -9.94
C ASP A 87 25.61 -8.90 -11.38
#